data_AF-A0A258GYD5-F1
#
_entry.id   AF-A0A258GYD5-F1
#
_cell.length_a   1.000
_cell.length_b   1.000
_cell.length_c   1.000
_cell.angle_alpha   90.00
_cell.angle_beta   90.00
_cell.angle_gamma   90.00
#
_symmetry.space_group_name_H-M   'P 1'
#
loop_
_entity.id
_entity.type
_entity.pdbx_description
1 polymer ?
#
loop_
_entity_poly.entity_id
_entity_poly.type
_entity_poly.pdbx_seq_one_letter_code
_entity_poly.pdbx_strand_id
1 'polypeptide(L)' 'MLSRVKRLFTIKTRFEAFAVIYGLGVGAVDRGIHYLEQYPGFGGWLLFAVCPIAVFMAGARILDSLDAGIE' A
#
# COMPACT_ATOMS: atom_id res chain seq x y z
N MET A 1 -0.75 -24.74 -14.80
CA MET A 1 -1.80 -23.85 -14.26
C MET A 1 -1.25 -22.88 -13.21
N LEU A 2 -0.44 -23.32 -12.24
CA LEU A 2 0.22 -22.45 -11.23
C LEU A 2 1.03 -21.27 -11.82
N SER A 3 1.64 -21.45 -13.00
CA SER A 3 2.37 -20.39 -13.70
C SER A 3 1.51 -19.19 -14.08
N ARG A 4 0.21 -19.38 -14.32
CA ARG A 4 -0.72 -18.28 -14.64
C ARG A 4 -1.13 -17.49 -13.39
N VAL A 5 -1.23 -18.15 -12.23
CA VAL A 5 -1.55 -17.50 -10.95
C VAL A 5 -0.39 -16.61 -10.50
N LYS A 6 0.87 -17.05 -10.69
CA LYS A 6 2.06 -16.23 -10.40
C LYS A 6 2.06 -14.89 -11.16
N ARG A 7 1.53 -14.86 -12.39
CA ARG A 7 1.46 -13.65 -13.21
C ARG A 7 0.57 -12.56 -12.62
N LEU A 8 -0.38 -12.91 -11.76
CA LEU A 8 -1.27 -11.96 -11.09
C LEU A 8 -0.58 -11.24 -9.93
N PHE A 9 0.47 -11.84 -9.36
CA PHE A 9 1.31 -11.27 -8.30
C PHE A 9 2.61 -10.64 -8.84
N THR A 10 2.73 -10.49 -10.16
CA THR A 10 3.89 -9.86 -10.79
C THR A 10 3.46 -8.49 -11.32
N ILE A 11 4.05 -7.44 -10.79
CA ILE A 11 3.84 -6.07 -11.25
C ILE A 11 4.82 -5.83 -12.41
N LYS A 12 4.32 -5.46 -13.59
CA LYS A 12 5.16 -5.21 -14.78
C LYS A 12 5.14 -3.75 -15.23
N THR A 13 4.05 -3.04 -14.97
CA THR A 13 3.86 -1.68 -15.46
C THR A 13 3.76 -0.69 -14.30
N ARG A 14 4.15 0.56 -14.57
CA ARG A 14 3.97 1.66 -13.62
C ARG A 14 2.49 1.83 -13.24
N PHE A 15 1.56 1.60 -14.17
CA PHE A 15 0.13 1.64 -13.90
C PHE A 15 -0.33 0.57 -12.90
N GLU A 16 0.15 -0.68 -13.05
CA GLU A 16 -0.15 -1.75 -12.08
C GLU A 16 0.41 -1.43 -10.69
N ALA A 17 1.62 -0.85 -10.59
CA ALA A 17 2.15 -0.39 -9.32
C ALA A 17 1.27 0.69 -8.69
N PHE A 18 0.88 1.72 -9.44
CA PHE A 18 0.00 2.76 -8.92
C PHE A 18 -1.37 2.20 -8.48
N ALA A 19 -1.94 1.24 -9.22
CA ALA A 19 -3.18 0.58 -8.84
C ALA A 19 -3.04 -0.20 -7.52
N VAL A 20 -1.92 -0.91 -7.32
CA VAL A 20 -1.64 -1.62 -6.06
C VAL A 20 -1.43 -0.64 -4.91
N ILE A 21 -0.62 0.41 -5.10
CA ILE A 21 -0.37 1.44 -4.07
C ILE A 21 -1.68 2.14 -3.68
N TYR A 22 -2.53 2.45 -4.67
CA TYR A 22 -3.84 3.02 -4.42
C TYR A 22 -4.72 2.09 -3.58
N GLY A 23 -4.80 0.80 -3.93
CA GLY A 23 -5.56 -0.20 -3.15
C GLY A 23 -5.05 -0.33 -1.71
N LEU A 24 -3.73 -0.34 -1.51
CA LEU A 24 -3.11 -0.32 -0.19
C LEU A 24 -3.46 0.95 0.60
N GLY A 25 -3.46 2.10 -0.08
CA GLY A 25 -3.84 3.39 0.52
C GLY A 25 -5.28 3.44 0.97
N VAL A 26 -6.22 2.99 0.13
CA VAL A 26 -7.65 2.92 0.48
C VAL A 26 -7.87 2.04 1.70
N GLY A 27 -7.27 0.85 1.74
CA GLY A 27 -7.39 -0.05 2.89
C GLY A 27 -6.72 0.49 4.17
N ALA A 28 -5.62 1.23 4.04
CA ALA A 28 -4.96 1.87 5.17
C ALA A 28 -5.80 3.01 5.77
N VAL A 29 -6.50 3.79 4.93
CA VAL A 29 -7.39 4.85 5.40
C VAL A 29 -8.63 4.27 6.08
N ASP A 30 -9.23 3.22 5.50
CA ASP A 30 -10.38 2.54 6.10
C ASP A 30 -10.06 1.98 7.50
N ARG A 31 -8.91 1.30 7.63
CA ARG A 31 -8.38 0.88 8.94
C ARG A 31 -8.07 2.05 9.87
N GLY A 32 -7.52 3.12 9.33
CA GLY A 32 -7.23 4.34 10.07
C GLY A 32 -8.48 4.91 10.73
N ILE A 33 -9.58 5.01 9.98
CA ILE A 33 -10.87 5.52 10.49
C ILE A 33 -11.35 4.63 11.63
N HIS A 34 -11.21 3.31 11.49
CA HIS A 34 -11.55 2.36 12.55
C HIS A 34 -10.75 2.60 13.85
N TYR A 35 -9.48 3.04 13.76
CA TYR A 35 -8.68 3.40 14.93
C TYR A 35 -9.14 4.70 15.61
N LEU A 36 -9.70 5.65 14.84
CA LEU A 36 -10.27 6.87 15.41
C LEU A 36 -11.56 6.58 16.19
N GLU A 37 -12.35 5.61 15.75
CA GLU A 37 -13.57 5.17 16.44
C GLU A 37 -13.25 4.36 17.70
N GLN A 38 -12.29 3.43 17.63
CA GLN A 38 -11.93 2.57 18.77
C GLN A 38 -11.08 3.27 19.83
N TYR A 39 -10.23 4.22 19.44
CA TYR A 39 -9.29 4.91 20.33
C TYR A 39 -9.46 6.43 20.24
N PRO A 40 -10.53 6.99 20.84
CA PRO A 40 -10.78 8.42 20.80
C PRO A 40 -9.65 9.19 21.50
N GLY A 41 -9.15 10.23 20.82
CA GLY A 41 -8.07 11.09 21.32
C GLY A 41 -6.79 10.99 20.48
N PHE A 42 -5.67 11.43 21.06
CA PHE A 42 -4.39 11.56 20.34
C PHE A 42 -3.84 10.20 19.86
N GLY A 43 -4.11 9.11 20.59
CA GLY A 43 -3.67 7.77 20.25
C GLY A 43 -4.25 7.26 18.92
N GLY A 44 -5.55 7.47 18.69
CA GLY A 44 -6.21 7.09 17.43
C GLY A 44 -5.66 7.86 16.23
N TRP A 45 -5.38 9.15 16.39
CA TRP A 45 -4.75 9.97 15.34
C TRP A 45 -3.32 9.54 15.02
N LEU A 46 -2.55 9.14 16.03
CA LEU A 46 -1.19 8.62 15.83
C LEU A 46 -1.22 7.29 15.07
N LEU A 47 -2.13 6.37 15.44
CA LEU A 47 -2.34 5.11 14.73
C LEU A 47 -2.87 5.32 13.31
N PHE A 48 -3.79 6.28 13.13
CA PHE A 48 -4.28 6.71 11.83
C PHE A 48 -3.13 7.18 10.94
N ALA A 49 -2.24 8.03 11.45
CA ALA A 49 -1.13 8.60 10.69
C ALA A 49 -0.07 7.56 10.31
N VAL A 50 0.20 6.57 11.16
CA VAL A 50 1.17 5.50 10.88
C VAL A 50 0.73 4.62 9.70
N CYS A 51 -0.58 4.40 9.51
CA CYS A 51 -1.11 3.56 8.44
C CYS A 51 -0.71 4.04 7.02
N PRO A 52 -0.99 5.28 6.59
CA PRO A 52 -0.57 5.80 5.30
C PRO A 52 0.94 6.00 5.21
N ILE A 53 1.66 6.30 6.31
CA ILE A 53 3.13 6.36 6.31
C ILE A 53 3.73 5.01 5.88
N ALA A 54 3.19 3.89 6.39
CA ALA A 54 3.61 2.56 5.96
C ALA A 54 3.36 2.32 4.46
N VAL A 55 2.23 2.80 3.93
CA VAL A 55 1.92 2.71 2.49
C VAL A 55 2.87 3.54 1.65
N PHE A 56 3.28 4.74 2.09
CA PHE A 56 4.26 5.54 1.37
C PHE A 56 5.63 4.84 1.27
N MET A 57 6.11 4.23 2.36
CA MET A 57 7.36 3.46 2.35
C MET A 57 7.26 2.23 1.43
N ALA A 58 6.14 1.50 1.49
CA ALA A 58 5.89 0.36 0.62
C ALA A 58 5.78 0.78 -0.86
N GLY A 59 5.07 1.86 -1.15
CA GLY A 59 4.90 2.39 -2.49
C GLY A 59 6.21 2.86 -3.11
N ALA A 60 7.06 3.55 -2.34
CA ALA A 60 8.41 3.92 -2.77
C ALA A 60 9.23 2.68 -3.15
N ARG A 61 9.20 1.61 -2.34
CA ARG A 61 9.92 0.37 -2.64
C ARG A 61 9.38 -0.37 -3.87
N ILE A 62 8.07 -0.34 -4.10
CA ILE A 62 7.45 -0.94 -5.28
C ILE A 62 7.89 -0.20 -6.55
N LEU A 63 7.91 1.14 -6.51
CA LEU A 63 8.35 1.97 -7.63
C LEU A 63 9.86 1.78 -7.91
N ASP A 64 10.68 1.81 -6.86
CA ASP A 64 12.13 1.59 -6.93
C ASP A 64 12.48 0.22 -7.53
N SER A 65 11.74 -0.83 -7.12
CA SER A 65 11.93 -2.18 -7.67
C SER A 65 11.51 -2.31 -9.14
N LEU A 66 10.55 -1.49 -9.59
CA LEU A 66 10.17 -1.44 -11.00
C LEU A 66 11.22 -0.72 -11.83
N ASP A 67 11.71 0.43 -11.36
CA ASP A 67 12.73 1.21 -12.09
C ASP A 67 14.05 0.43 -12.18
N ALA A 68 14.48 -0.26 -11.13
CA ALA A 68 15.66 -1.12 -11.14
C ALA A 68 15.55 -2.36 -12.06
N GLY A 69 14.34 -2.76 -12.44
CA GLY A 69 14.09 -3.85 -13.39
C GLY A 69 13.92 -3.40 -14.84
N ILE A 70 13.95 -2.08 -15.08
CA ILE A 70 13.83 -1.46 -16.42
C ILE A 70 15.23 -1.13 -17.00
N GLU A 71 16.31 -1.25 -16.22
CA GLU A 71 17.72 -1.21 -16.68
C GLU A 71 18.17 -2.50 -17.38
#